data_AF-A0A2E3ZSN3-F1
#
_entry.id   AF-A0A2E3ZSN3-F1
#
_cell.length_a   1.000
_cell.length_b   1.000
_cell.length_c   1.000
_cell.angle_alpha   90.00
_cell.angle_beta   90.00
_cell.angle_gamma   90.00
#
_symmetry.space_group_name_H-M   'P 1'
#
loop_
_entity.id
_entity.type
_entity.pdbx_description
1 polymer ?
#
loop_
_entity_poly.entity_id
_entity_poly.type
_entity_poly.pdbx_seq_one_letter_code
_entity_poly.pdbx_strand_id
1 'polypeptide(L)' 'MIKVLIFIIVLFFTILIFFFSKKLGKKITLLNYLLIFCIFFFLLIFFLISEKDNKKIYIPPVFDGEKIVPGYFNEKN' A
#
# COMPACT_ATOMS: atom_id res chain seq x y z
N MET A 1 6.53 2.09 6.50
CA MET A 1 6.72 3.55 6.33
C MET A 1 6.60 3.98 4.87
N ILE A 2 7.26 3.31 3.91
CA ILE A 2 7.19 3.67 2.48
C ILE A 2 5.75 3.72 1.91
N LYS A 3 4.87 2.78 2.30
CA LYS A 3 3.47 2.74 1.85
C LYS A 3 2.67 3.98 2.25
N VAL A 4 2.93 4.50 3.45
CA VAL A 4 2.30 5.72 3.98
C VAL A 4 2.81 6.93 3.20
N LEU A 5 4.11 6.98 2.89
CA LEU A 5 4.69 8.04 2.05
C LEU A 5 4.05 8.05 0.65
N ILE A 6 3.89 6.89 0.02
CA ILE A 6 3.22 6.74 -1.29
C ILE A 6 1.80 7.28 -1.21
N PHE A 7 1.04 6.91 -0.17
CA PHE A 7 -0.31 7.42 0.04
C PHE A 7 -0.37 8.95 0.17
N ILE A 8 0.53 9.54 0.96
CA ILE A 8 0.60 11.01 1.14
C ILE A 8 0.91 11.72 -0.18
N ILE A 9 1.86 11.19 -0.95
CA ILE A 9 2.23 11.76 -2.26
C ILE A 9 1.03 11.73 -3.22
N VAL A 10 0.33 10.59 -3.30
CA VAL A 10 -0.85 10.46 -4.17
C VAL A 10 -1.98 11.39 -3.71
N LEU A 11 -2.19 11.54 -2.40
CA LEU A 11 -3.15 12.48 -1.84
C LEU A 11 -2.82 13.94 -2.22
N PHE A 12 -1.55 14.31 -2.14
CA PHE A 12 -1.09 15.64 -2.55
C PHE A 12 -1.36 15.91 -4.04
N PHE A 13 -1.03 14.96 -4.92
CA PHE A 13 -1.29 15.10 -6.35
C PHE A 13 -2.78 15.15 -6.69
N THR A 14 -3.62 14.37 -6.01
CA THR A 14 -5.08 14.42 -6.23
C THR A 14 -5.68 15.76 -5.83
N ILE A 15 -5.20 16.38 -4.74
CA ILE A 15 -5.59 17.74 -4.34
C ILE A 15 -5.16 18.77 -5.40
N LEU A 16 -3.93 18.67 -5.92
CA LEU A 16 -3.46 19.54 -6.99
C LEU A 16 -4.33 19.43 -8.25
N ILE A 17 -4.60 18.20 -8.71
CA ILE A 17 -5.46 17.95 -9.88
C ILE A 17 -6.84 18.56 -9.65
N PHE A 18 -7.43 18.40 -8.47
CA PHE A 18 -8.72 18.99 -8.12
C PHE A 18 -8.69 20.52 -8.18
N PHE A 19 -7.66 21.16 -7.62
CA PHE A 19 -7.51 22.62 -7.63
C PHE A 19 -7.39 23.18 -9.06
N PHE A 20 -6.59 22.53 -9.91
CA PHE A 20 -6.46 22.93 -11.32
C PHE A 20 -7.70 22.61 -12.14
N SER A 21 -8.44 21.54 -11.80
CA SER A 21 -9.66 21.14 -12.50
C SER A 21 -10.78 22.17 -12.43
N LYS A 22 -10.81 23.00 -11.38
CA LYS A 22 -11.81 24.07 -11.21
C LYS A 22 -11.78 25.12 -12.33
N LYS A 23 -10.62 25.32 -12.98
CA LYS A 23 -10.46 26.26 -14.10
C LYS A 23 -10.71 25.61 -15.47
N LEU A 24 -10.90 24.30 -15.51
CA LEU A 24 -11.03 23.51 -16.74
C LEU A 24 -12.51 23.23 -17.02
N GLY A 25 -12.91 23.22 -18.29
CA GLY A 25 -14.31 23.02 -18.70
C GLY A 25 -14.86 21.64 -18.30
N LYS A 26 -16.21 21.52 -18.23
CA LYS A 26 -16.94 20.34 -17.70
C LYS A 26 -16.45 18.97 -18.21
N LYS A 27 -16.08 18.85 -19.50
CA LYS A 27 -15.56 17.60 -20.09
C LYS A 27 -14.23 17.15 -19.45
N ILE A 28 -13.34 18.10 -19.18
CA ILE A 28 -12.03 17.84 -18.56
C ILE A 28 -12.21 17.56 -17.07
N THR A 29 -13.16 18.21 -16.41
CA THR A 29 -13.53 17.91 -15.02
C THR A 29 -13.97 16.45 -14.85
N LEU A 30 -14.81 15.95 -15.77
CA LEU A 30 -15.27 14.56 -15.75
C LEU A 30 -14.12 13.57 -15.97
N LEU A 31 -13.21 13.87 -16.91
CA LEU A 31 -12.01 13.06 -17.14
C LEU A 31 -11.11 13.01 -15.90
N ASN A 32 -10.94 14.14 -15.21
CA ASN A 32 -10.16 14.20 -13.97
C ASN A 32 -10.79 13.37 -12.85
N TYR A 33 -12.12 13.37 -12.69
CA TYR A 33 -12.77 12.50 -11.72
C TYR A 33 -12.57 11.01 -12.03
N LEU A 34 -12.64 10.64 -13.32
CA LEU A 34 -12.36 9.27 -13.75
C LEU A 34 -10.90 8.88 -13.43
N LEU A 35 -9.95 9.78 -13.68
CA LEU A 35 -8.55 9.58 -13.33
C LEU A 35 -8.35 9.37 -11.83
N ILE A 36 -8.95 10.22 -10.99
CA ILE A 36 -8.88 10.11 -9.52
C ILE A 36 -9.47 8.77 -9.06
N PHE A 37 -10.58 8.34 -9.66
CA PHE A 37 -11.19 7.05 -9.37
C PHE A 37 -10.26 5.89 -9.70
N CYS A 38 -9.61 5.89 -10.87
CA CYS A 38 -8.63 4.87 -11.24
C CYS A 38 -7.43 4.84 -10.29
N ILE A 39 -6.90 6.00 -9.89
CA ILE A 39 -5.80 6.11 -8.93
C ILE A 39 -6.20 5.52 -7.57
N PHE A 40 -7.42 5.81 -7.11
CA PHE A 40 -7.94 5.26 -5.86
C PHE A 40 -8.05 3.73 -5.92
N PHE A 41 -8.59 3.20 -7.02
CA PHE A 41 -8.73 1.76 -7.22
C PHE A 41 -7.36 1.06 -7.26
N PHE A 42 -6.38 1.66 -7.95
CA PHE A 42 -5.01 1.17 -7.96
C PHE A 42 -4.40 1.13 -6.56
N LEU A 43 -4.56 2.18 -5.76
CA LEU A 43 -4.07 2.20 -4.37
C LEU A 43 -4.71 1.08 -3.55
N LEU A 44 -6.02 0.88 -3.68
CA LEU A 44 -6.74 -0.14 -2.93
C LEU A 44 -6.18 -1.55 -3.25
N ILE A 45 -5.97 -1.85 -4.53
CA ILE A 45 -5.35 -3.12 -4.96
C ILE A 45 -3.91 -3.24 -4.44
N PHE A 46 -3.11 -2.17 -4.57
CA PHE A 46 -1.73 -2.15 -4.10
C PHE A 46 -1.62 -2.45 -2.60
N PHE A 47 -2.49 -1.86 -1.78
CA PHE A 47 -2.51 -2.12 -0.33
C PHE A 47 -2.92 -3.56 0.00
N LEU A 48 -3.94 -4.10 -0.69
CA LEU A 48 -4.39 -5.48 -0.47
C LEU A 48 -3.31 -6.51 -0.82
N ILE A 49 -2.63 -6.35 -1.97
CA ILE A 49 -1.55 -7.26 -2.37
C ILE A 49 -0.40 -7.18 -1.38
N SER A 50 0.00 -5.96 -1.01
CA SER A 50 1.17 -5.75 -0.18
C SER A 50 0.99 -6.19 1.28
N GLU A 51 -0.23 -6.47 1.74
CA GLU A 51 -0.48 -7.09 3.03
C GLU A 51 -0.24 -8.61 3.02
N LYS A 52 -0.46 -9.25 1.87
CA LYS A 52 -0.31 -10.71 1.71
C LYS A 52 1.13 -11.18 1.92
N ASP A 53 2.11 -10.37 1.53
CA ASP A 53 3.54 -10.71 1.62
C ASP A 53 4.14 -10.62 3.04
N ASN A 54 3.44 -10.03 4.00
CA ASN A 54 3.96 -9.81 5.36
C ASN A 54 3.68 -10.95 6.34
N LYS A 55 3.06 -12.06 5.91
CA LYS A 55 2.73 -13.18 6.80
C LYS A 55 3.97 -14.07 7.06
N LYS A 56 4.88 -13.58 7.91
CA LYS A 56 5.93 -14.42 8.49
C LYS A 56 5.32 -15.34 9.54
N ILE A 57 5.69 -16.62 9.51
CA ILE A 57 5.28 -17.58 10.53
C ILE A 57 6.32 -17.55 11.65
N TYR A 58 5.88 -17.29 12.88
CA TYR A 58 6.76 -17.40 14.04
C TYR A 58 6.98 -18.87 14.39
N ILE A 59 8.25 -19.27 14.45
CA ILE A 59 8.67 -20.57 14.94
C ILE A 59 9.21 -20.36 16.35
N PRO A 60 8.59 -20.97 17.38
CA PRO A 60 9.03 -20.81 18.76
C PRO A 60 10.41 -21.45 19.00
N PRO A 61 11.12 -21.04 20.06
CA PRO A 61 12.37 -21.69 20.44
C PRO A 61 12.14 -23.15 20.82
N VAL A 62 13.10 -24.01 20.47
CA VAL A 62 13.05 -25.46 20.73
C VAL A 62 14.38 -25.92 21.30
N PHE A 63 14.35 -26.83 22.26
CA PHE A 63 15.54 -27.49 22.79
C PHE A 63 15.87 -28.72 21.95
N ASP A 64 17.08 -28.81 21.41
CA ASP A 64 17.49 -29.88 20.48
C ASP A 64 18.14 -31.09 21.18
N GLY A 65 18.29 -31.04 22.51
CA GLY A 65 18.97 -32.06 23.31
C GLY A 65 20.34 -31.59 23.84
N GLU A 66 20.95 -30.58 23.23
CA GLU A 66 22.25 -30.02 23.66
C GLU A 66 22.14 -28.52 24.00
N LYS A 67 21.31 -27.78 23.28
CA LYS A 67 21.15 -26.32 23.42
C LYS A 67 19.75 -25.85 23.05
N ILE A 68 19.44 -24.62 23.45
CA ILE A 68 18.19 -23.94 23.07
C ILE A 68 18.42 -23.26 21.71
N VAL A 69 17.63 -23.65 20.70
CA VAL A 69 17.55 -22.95 19.43
C VAL A 69 16.58 -21.77 19.59
N PRO A 70 17.01 -20.52 19.37
CA PRO A 70 16.14 -19.36 19.51
C PRO A 70 15.04 -19.36 18.46
N GLY A 71 13.86 -18.85 18.85
CA GLY A 71 12.74 -18.70 17.93
C GLY A 71 13.03 -17.68 16.84
N TYR A 72 12.48 -17.90 15.64
CA TYR A 72 12.72 -17.05 14.48
C TYR A 72 11.44 -16.92 13.65
N PHE A 73 11.38 -15.87 12.83
CA PHE A 73 10.31 -15.68 11.86
C PHE A 73 10.74 -16.29 10.53
N ASN A 74 9.99 -17.29 10.06
CA ASN A 74 10.20 -17.87 8.74
C ASN A 74 9.29 -17.20 7.71
N GLU A 75 9.82 -16.95 6.52
CA GLU A 75 9.02 -16.49 5.39
C GLU A 75 8.29 -17.71 4.81
N LYS A 76 6.97 -17.58 4.65
CA LYS A 76 6.16 -18.66 4.08
C LYS A 76 6.45 -18.69 2.58
N ASN A 77 7.22 -19.68 2.11
CA ASN A 77 7.37 -19.96 0.67
C ASN A 77 6.00 -20.18 0.01
#